data_AF-E0XU11-F1
#
_entry.id   AF-E0XU11-F1
#
_cell.length_a   1.000
_cell.length_b   1.000
_cell.length_c   1.000
_cell.angle_alpha   90.00
_cell.angle_beta   90.00
_cell.angle_gamma   90.00
#
_symmetry.space_group_name_H-M   'P 1'
#
loop_
_entity.id
_entity.type
_entity.pdbx_description
1 polymer ?
#
loop_
_entity_poly.entity_id
_entity_poly.type
_entity_poly.pdbx_seq_one_letter_code
_entity_poly.pdbx_strand_id
1 'polypeptide(L)'
;MIRVRASQIFTHSMEDVVAAKKQLDSGISFEEVVTNFSTCPSKENAGDLGWMPEGNLQSIMGQEVSESDIGNVIGPVHSQYGYHILKISEIEVEKIEGPFNAELSMESANQIFPDVHNILFKEFHIGLPMTPYGKNDNLASVCKANGKNLQEVINCLNKEYSEKNISIMTCEELKQKIDCDNKPVLLDIRESWERDISKIEGSHIINSENNEHILGTFEKGREIVLIDWKQDRSPSFQKWLTQKGFTNIKCLEGGIDLWSEKIDTRLNRYDIDEDDGYRYEDILDEESGHDDHEGHDHP
;
A
#
# COMPACT_ATOMS: atom_id res chain seq x y z
N MET A 1 4.58 0.61 -2.87
CA MET A 1 4.24 1.99 -3.29
C MET A 1 5.54 2.79 -3.41
N ILE A 2 5.66 3.76 -4.31
CA ILE A 2 6.84 4.64 -4.34
C ILE A 2 6.54 5.85 -3.46
N ARG A 3 7.35 6.03 -2.41
CA ARG A 3 7.34 7.21 -1.55
C ARG A 3 8.53 8.08 -1.90
N VAL A 4 8.34 9.38 -1.90
CA VAL A 4 9.39 10.36 -2.18
C VAL A 4 9.45 11.36 -1.04
N ARG A 5 10.66 11.78 -0.68
CA ARG A 5 10.88 12.89 0.25
C ARG A 5 11.53 14.03 -0.51
N ALA A 6 10.88 15.18 -0.52
CA ALA A 6 11.33 16.35 -1.25
C ALA A 6 11.19 17.62 -0.40
N SER A 7 12.07 18.59 -0.68
CA SER A 7 11.99 19.94 -0.13
C SER A 7 11.60 20.91 -1.23
N GLN A 8 10.88 21.98 -0.89
CA GLN A 8 10.47 23.00 -1.85
C GLN A 8 10.82 24.43 -1.42
N ILE A 9 11.12 25.25 -2.42
CA ILE A 9 11.00 26.70 -2.38
C ILE A 9 9.74 27.06 -3.16
N PHE A 10 8.78 27.68 -2.49
CA PHE A 10 7.51 28.06 -3.10
C PHE A 10 7.31 29.57 -3.02
N THR A 11 6.89 30.18 -4.12
CA THR A 11 6.53 31.60 -4.14
C THR A 11 5.47 31.87 -5.20
N HIS A 12 4.64 32.87 -4.99
CA HIS A 12 3.68 33.36 -5.99
C HIS A 12 4.33 34.32 -7.01
N SER A 13 5.57 34.77 -6.76
CA SER A 13 6.26 35.75 -7.59
C SER A 13 7.24 35.09 -8.55
N MET A 14 7.08 35.40 -9.84
CA MET A 14 8.03 34.97 -10.88
C MET A 14 9.42 35.59 -10.67
N GLU A 15 9.50 36.83 -10.16
CA GLU A 15 10.78 37.48 -9.90
C GLU A 15 11.53 36.76 -8.77
N ASP A 16 10.83 36.40 -7.70
CA ASP A 16 11.41 35.73 -6.55
C ASP A 16 11.91 34.33 -6.90
N VAL A 17 11.14 33.56 -7.68
CA VAL A 17 11.58 32.20 -8.06
C VAL A 17 12.80 32.22 -8.98
N VAL A 18 12.89 33.20 -9.88
CA VAL A 18 14.05 33.39 -10.76
C VAL A 18 15.27 33.82 -9.94
N ALA A 19 15.09 34.71 -8.97
CA ALA A 19 16.15 35.12 -8.05
C ALA A 19 16.63 33.95 -7.18
N ALA A 20 15.70 33.15 -6.64
CA ALA A 20 15.99 31.95 -5.88
C ALA A 20 16.81 30.95 -6.71
N LYS A 21 16.39 30.66 -7.95
CA LYS A 21 17.14 29.76 -8.85
C LYS A 21 18.56 30.26 -9.11
N LYS A 22 18.72 31.56 -9.34
CA LYS A 22 20.04 32.18 -9.55
C LYS A 22 20.95 32.05 -8.31
N GLN A 23 20.39 32.14 -7.11
CA GLN A 23 21.16 31.93 -5.87
C GLN A 23 21.61 30.47 -5.72
N LEU A 24 20.72 29.52 -6.00
CA LEU A 24 21.06 28.08 -6.00
C LEU A 24 22.16 27.77 -7.03
N ASP A 25 22.07 28.34 -8.23
CA ASP A 25 23.07 28.16 -9.30
C ASP A 25 24.42 28.82 -8.97
N SER A 26 24.44 29.78 -8.04
CA SER A 26 25.65 30.41 -7.54
C SER A 26 26.30 29.62 -6.38
N GLY A 27 25.70 28.50 -5.97
CA GLY A 27 26.21 27.63 -4.91
C GLY A 27 25.74 27.97 -3.49
N ILE A 28 24.72 28.83 -3.35
CA ILE A 28 24.08 29.08 -2.04
C ILE A 28 23.29 27.83 -1.62
N SER A 29 23.32 27.52 -0.32
CA SER A 29 22.62 26.35 0.24
C SER A 29 21.11 26.43 0.01
N PHE A 30 20.46 25.28 -0.20
CA PHE A 30 19.02 25.25 -0.49
C PHE A 30 18.21 25.81 0.68
N GLU A 31 18.63 25.50 1.90
CA GLU A 31 18.01 25.89 3.16
C GLU A 31 18.05 27.42 3.36
N GLU A 32 19.14 28.06 2.95
CA GLU A 32 19.27 29.52 2.97
C GLU A 32 18.35 30.19 1.93
N VAL A 33 18.27 29.63 0.73
CA VAL A 33 17.36 30.15 -0.31
C VAL A 33 15.89 29.95 0.09
N VAL A 34 15.54 28.83 0.74
CA VAL A 34 14.20 28.63 1.31
C VAL A 34 13.86 29.74 2.31
N THR A 35 14.77 30.07 3.21
CA THR A 35 14.56 31.11 4.22
C THR A 35 14.32 32.48 3.58
N ASN A 36 15.02 32.76 2.48
CA ASN A 36 14.97 34.06 1.81
C ASN A 36 13.76 34.24 0.89
N PHE A 37 13.29 33.17 0.22
CA PHE A 37 12.30 33.29 -0.87
C PHE A 37 11.03 32.45 -0.69
N SER A 38 11.01 31.46 0.20
CA SER A 38 9.87 30.56 0.33
C SER A 38 8.75 31.17 1.17
N THR A 39 7.53 31.15 0.63
CA THR A 39 6.30 31.56 1.33
C THR A 39 5.50 30.37 1.86
N CYS A 40 5.93 29.13 1.61
CA CYS A 40 5.26 27.93 2.13
C CYS A 40 5.54 27.75 3.64
N PRO A 41 4.57 27.26 4.44
CA PRO A 41 4.80 26.91 5.84
C PRO A 41 5.97 25.94 6.06
N SER A 42 6.27 25.08 5.09
CA SER A 42 7.41 24.15 5.17
C SER A 42 8.77 24.84 5.34
N LYS A 43 8.87 26.16 5.11
CA LYS A 43 10.09 26.94 5.36
C LYS A 43 10.64 26.79 6.78
N GLU A 44 9.77 26.52 7.76
CA GLU A 44 10.18 26.29 9.16
C GLU A 44 11.05 25.03 9.31
N ASN A 45 10.85 24.06 8.42
CA ASN A 45 11.63 22.83 8.31
C ASN A 45 12.53 22.84 7.08
N ALA A 46 13.13 24.01 6.77
CA ALA A 46 14.01 24.20 5.62
C ALA A 46 13.39 23.78 4.26
N GLY A 47 12.07 23.86 4.16
CA GLY A 47 11.31 23.56 2.95
C GLY A 47 10.88 22.10 2.83
N ASP A 48 11.26 21.23 3.78
CA ASP A 48 10.93 19.80 3.77
C ASP A 48 9.43 19.55 3.80
N LEU A 49 8.95 18.71 2.89
CA LEU A 49 7.55 18.31 2.78
C LEU A 49 7.28 16.93 3.39
N GLY A 50 8.31 16.27 3.94
CA GLY A 50 8.20 14.91 4.46
C GLY A 50 8.03 13.87 3.35
N TRP A 51 7.70 12.65 3.76
CA TRP A 51 7.41 11.55 2.85
C TRP A 51 6.02 11.71 2.24
N MET A 52 5.93 11.59 0.92
CA MET A 52 4.67 11.66 0.19
C MET A 52 4.62 10.62 -0.93
N PRO A 53 3.41 10.26 -1.42
CA PRO A 53 3.28 9.45 -2.62
C PRO A 53 3.91 10.15 -3.84
N GLU A 54 4.57 9.38 -4.72
CA GLU A 54 5.19 9.93 -5.94
C GLU A 54 4.23 10.76 -6.80
N GLY A 55 2.96 10.35 -6.90
CA GLY A 55 1.94 11.04 -7.70
C GLY A 55 1.72 12.51 -7.29
N ASN A 56 1.96 12.85 -6.01
CA ASN A 56 1.87 14.24 -5.54
C ASN A 56 2.99 15.09 -6.15
N LEU A 57 4.21 14.55 -6.19
CA LEU A 57 5.37 15.23 -6.76
C LEU A 57 5.27 15.29 -8.29
N GLN A 58 4.81 14.21 -8.94
CA GLN A 58 4.53 14.16 -10.37
C GLN A 58 3.48 15.22 -10.78
N SER A 59 2.46 15.45 -9.96
CA SER A 59 1.44 16.49 -10.22
C SER A 59 2.02 17.91 -10.23
N ILE A 60 3.12 18.14 -9.51
CA ILE A 60 3.82 19.43 -9.49
C ILE A 60 4.83 19.51 -10.64
N MET A 61 5.64 18.47 -10.84
CA MET A 61 6.74 18.44 -11.81
C MET A 61 6.30 18.19 -13.25
N GLY A 62 5.16 17.53 -13.45
CA GLY A 62 4.68 17.09 -14.77
C GLY A 62 5.48 15.92 -15.36
N GLN A 63 6.39 15.31 -14.59
CA GLN A 63 7.18 14.15 -14.99
C GLN A 63 7.39 13.20 -13.81
N GLU A 64 7.66 11.93 -14.11
CA GLU A 64 8.00 10.90 -13.13
C GLU A 64 9.35 11.18 -12.47
N VAL A 65 9.54 10.62 -11.28
CA VAL A 65 10.73 10.87 -10.46
C VAL A 65 11.60 9.63 -10.48
N SER A 66 12.89 9.81 -10.77
CA SER A 66 13.85 8.72 -10.87
C SER A 66 14.92 8.82 -9.80
N GLU A 67 15.60 7.71 -9.50
CA GLU A 67 16.77 7.71 -8.59
C GLU A 67 17.86 8.70 -9.02
N SER A 68 17.93 9.05 -10.31
CA SER A 68 18.89 10.02 -10.83
C SER A 68 18.57 11.47 -10.43
N ASP A 69 17.34 11.73 -9.98
CA ASP A 69 16.87 13.04 -9.52
C ASP A 69 17.21 13.31 -8.05
N ILE A 70 17.65 12.28 -7.30
CA ILE A 70 18.05 12.42 -5.90
C ILE A 70 19.22 13.41 -5.79
N GLY A 71 19.04 14.43 -4.97
CA GLY A 71 19.99 15.52 -4.76
C GLY A 71 19.90 16.64 -5.81
N ASN A 72 19.18 16.45 -6.92
CA ASN A 72 19.04 17.47 -7.95
C ASN A 72 18.03 18.53 -7.53
N VAL A 73 18.30 19.76 -7.96
CA VAL A 73 17.38 20.90 -7.85
C VAL A 73 16.61 21.01 -9.16
N ILE A 74 15.30 20.81 -9.09
CA ILE A 74 14.37 20.78 -10.22
C ILE A 74 13.52 22.04 -10.22
N GLY A 75 13.38 22.66 -11.38
CA GLY A 75 12.57 23.85 -11.60
C GLY A 75 13.39 25.08 -12.04
N PRO A 76 12.78 26.27 -12.06
CA PRO A 76 11.43 26.57 -11.55
C PRO A 76 10.31 25.90 -12.34
N VAL A 77 9.31 25.37 -11.65
CA VAL A 77 8.09 24.75 -12.21
C VAL A 77 6.88 25.58 -11.80
N HIS A 78 5.90 25.73 -12.70
CA HIS A 78 4.67 26.48 -12.44
C HIS A 78 3.48 25.53 -12.25
N SER A 79 2.80 25.65 -11.12
CA SER A 79 1.56 24.93 -10.81
C SER A 79 0.39 25.91 -10.73
N GLN A 80 -0.82 25.41 -10.47
CA GLN A 80 -1.99 26.25 -10.20
C GLN A 80 -1.86 27.12 -8.94
N TYR A 81 -0.95 26.77 -8.03
CA TYR A 81 -0.74 27.47 -6.75
C TYR A 81 0.35 28.55 -6.84
N GLY A 82 1.30 28.41 -7.76
CA GLY A 82 2.42 29.34 -7.91
C GLY A 82 3.66 28.67 -8.50
N TYR A 83 4.83 29.19 -8.15
CA TYR A 83 6.12 28.68 -8.63
C TYR A 83 6.83 27.85 -7.57
N HIS A 84 7.41 26.74 -8.00
CA HIS A 84 8.09 25.77 -7.16
C HIS A 84 9.52 25.53 -7.67
N ILE A 85 10.48 25.44 -6.75
CA ILE A 85 11.78 24.80 -6.99
C ILE A 85 11.85 23.63 -6.01
N LEU A 86 12.09 22.44 -6.52
CA LEU A 86 12.06 21.19 -5.76
C LEU A 86 13.46 20.62 -5.62
N LYS A 87 13.74 19.98 -4.48
CA LYS A 87 14.96 19.19 -4.25
C LYS A 87 14.53 17.84 -3.72
N ILE A 88 14.77 16.78 -4.49
CA ILE A 88 14.46 15.42 -4.05
C ILE A 88 15.58 14.97 -3.14
N SER A 89 15.23 14.56 -1.92
CA SER A 89 16.21 14.11 -0.93
C SER A 89 16.33 12.59 -0.96
N GLU A 90 15.21 11.89 -1.02
CA GLU A 90 15.17 10.42 -0.96
C GLU A 90 14.00 9.89 -1.79
N ILE A 91 14.16 8.69 -2.35
CA ILE A 91 13.11 7.91 -2.99
C ILE A 91 13.14 6.53 -2.35
N GLU A 92 12.01 6.11 -1.82
CA GLU A 92 11.83 4.78 -1.25
C GLU A 92 10.85 4.00 -2.12
N VAL A 93 11.35 2.95 -2.75
CA VAL A 93 10.52 1.97 -3.45
C VAL A 93 10.20 0.88 -2.44
N GLU A 94 9.00 0.89 -1.86
CA GLU A 94 8.56 -0.23 -1.05
C GLU A 94 8.54 -1.48 -1.93
N LYS A 95 9.27 -2.51 -1.48
CA LYS A 95 9.25 -3.83 -2.10
C LYS A 95 7.96 -4.52 -1.70
N ILE A 96 7.14 -4.84 -2.70
CA ILE A 96 5.98 -5.69 -2.46
C ILE A 96 6.51 -7.12 -2.42
N GLU A 97 6.44 -7.74 -1.25
CA GLU A 97 6.81 -9.16 -1.09
C GLU A 97 5.91 -10.04 -1.97
N GLY A 98 6.53 -11.04 -2.59
CA GLY A 98 5.84 -11.99 -3.47
C GLY A 98 6.84 -12.87 -4.23
N PRO A 99 6.34 -13.78 -5.07
CA PRO A 99 7.18 -14.77 -5.73
C PRO A 99 8.06 -14.17 -6.84
N PHE A 100 7.72 -12.99 -7.38
CA PHE A 100 8.47 -12.35 -8.44
C PHE A 100 9.72 -11.65 -7.90
N ASN A 101 10.87 -11.95 -8.52
CA ASN A 101 12.16 -11.37 -8.20
C ASN A 101 13.05 -11.34 -9.47
N ALA A 102 14.21 -10.67 -9.37
CA ALA A 102 15.13 -10.43 -10.49
C ALA A 102 15.55 -11.70 -11.25
N GLU A 103 15.78 -12.80 -10.52
CA GLU A 103 16.35 -14.04 -11.05
C GLU A 103 15.28 -15.04 -11.50
N LEU A 104 14.00 -14.77 -11.23
CA LEU A 104 12.92 -15.67 -11.60
C LEU A 104 12.83 -15.78 -13.13
N SER A 105 12.93 -17.02 -13.63
CA SER A 105 12.79 -17.29 -15.06
C SER A 105 11.36 -17.00 -15.54
N MET A 106 11.22 -16.57 -16.79
CA MET A 106 9.92 -16.32 -17.39
C MET A 106 9.06 -17.58 -17.46
N GLU A 107 9.66 -18.76 -17.61
CA GLU A 107 8.93 -20.03 -17.49
C GLU A 107 8.32 -20.22 -16.10
N SER A 108 9.11 -20.03 -15.04
CA SER A 108 8.63 -20.15 -13.66
C SER A 108 7.59 -19.08 -13.33
N ALA A 109 7.82 -17.84 -13.79
CA ALA A 109 6.88 -16.73 -13.65
C ALA A 109 5.50 -17.06 -14.24
N ASN A 110 5.46 -17.59 -15.47
CA ASN A 110 4.20 -17.98 -16.12
C ASN A 110 3.53 -19.20 -15.46
N GLN A 111 4.31 -20.10 -14.85
CA GLN A 111 3.75 -21.22 -14.07
C GLN A 111 3.12 -20.77 -12.75
N ILE A 112 3.78 -19.81 -12.07
CA ILE A 112 3.31 -19.24 -10.81
C ILE A 112 2.07 -18.38 -11.03
N PHE A 113 2.04 -17.61 -12.12
CA PHE A 113 0.94 -16.71 -12.43
C PHE A 113 0.75 -16.59 -13.94
N PRO A 114 -0.25 -17.29 -14.50
CA PRO A 114 -0.51 -17.31 -15.94
C PRO A 114 -0.78 -15.92 -16.55
N ASP A 115 -1.21 -14.95 -15.73
CA ASP A 115 -1.48 -13.57 -16.16
C ASP A 115 -0.23 -12.69 -16.31
N VAL A 116 0.95 -13.16 -15.93
CA VAL A 116 2.21 -12.40 -16.03
C VAL A 116 2.40 -11.81 -17.41
N HIS A 117 2.16 -12.59 -18.47
CA HIS A 117 2.31 -12.09 -19.84
C HIS A 117 1.35 -10.94 -20.15
N ASN A 118 0.08 -11.05 -19.72
CA ASN A 118 -0.92 -10.03 -19.93
C ASN A 118 -0.57 -8.73 -19.20
N ILE A 119 -0.06 -8.82 -17.97
CA ILE A 119 0.34 -7.66 -17.16
C ILE A 119 1.58 -6.99 -17.75
N LEU A 120 2.61 -7.78 -18.07
CA LEU A 120 3.83 -7.29 -18.73
C LEU A 120 3.52 -6.57 -20.04
N PHE A 121 2.56 -7.10 -20.80
CA PHE A 121 2.11 -6.47 -22.02
C PHE A 121 1.32 -5.17 -21.76
N LYS A 122 0.27 -5.22 -20.92
CA LYS A 122 -0.65 -4.10 -20.70
C LYS A 122 0.03 -2.90 -20.01
N GLU A 123 0.80 -3.17 -18.96
CA GLU A 123 1.39 -2.13 -18.12
C GLU A 123 2.77 -1.70 -18.64
N PHE A 124 3.57 -2.63 -19.13
CA PHE A 124 4.96 -2.35 -19.52
C PHE A 124 5.23 -2.43 -21.03
N HIS A 125 4.24 -2.80 -21.84
CA HIS A 125 4.40 -3.00 -23.29
C HIS A 125 5.47 -4.04 -23.65
N ILE A 126 5.78 -4.95 -22.72
CA ILE A 126 6.70 -6.05 -22.95
C ILE A 126 5.92 -7.18 -23.61
N GLY A 127 6.19 -7.40 -24.91
CA GLY A 127 5.75 -8.60 -25.62
C GLY A 127 4.76 -8.48 -26.74
N LEU A 128 4.67 -7.29 -27.32
CA LEU A 128 4.07 -7.11 -28.63
C LEU A 128 5.04 -7.48 -29.77
N PRO A 129 4.56 -8.12 -30.86
CA PRO A 129 3.29 -8.83 -31.05
C PRO A 129 3.41 -10.36 -30.85
N MET A 130 4.58 -10.84 -30.40
CA MET A 130 4.93 -12.23 -30.10
C MET A 130 5.79 -12.24 -28.83
N THR A 131 5.75 -13.34 -28.05
CA THR A 131 6.54 -13.51 -26.81
C THR A 131 8.00 -13.06 -27.04
N PRO A 132 8.42 -11.90 -26.51
CA PRO A 132 9.67 -11.23 -26.87
C PRO A 132 10.85 -11.74 -26.04
N TYR A 133 10.55 -12.59 -25.06
CA TYR A 133 11.45 -13.20 -24.11
C TYR A 133 11.38 -14.71 -24.24
N GLY A 134 12.52 -15.37 -24.13
CA GLY A 134 12.65 -16.81 -24.05
C GLY A 134 12.22 -17.33 -22.69
N LYS A 135 11.89 -18.63 -22.63
CA LYS A 135 11.51 -19.34 -21.40
C LYS A 135 12.57 -19.23 -20.29
N ASN A 136 13.84 -19.21 -20.69
CA ASN A 136 15.00 -19.18 -19.80
C ASN A 136 15.47 -17.75 -19.48
N ASP A 137 14.87 -16.72 -20.09
CA ASP A 137 15.16 -15.35 -19.70
C ASP A 137 14.62 -15.11 -18.29
N ASN A 138 15.27 -14.24 -17.52
CA ASN A 138 14.81 -13.85 -16.20
C ASN A 138 14.21 -12.43 -16.24
N LEU A 139 13.43 -12.07 -15.22
CA LEU A 139 12.80 -10.75 -15.18
C LEU A 139 13.81 -9.60 -15.35
N ALA A 140 15.01 -9.73 -14.77
CA ALA A 140 16.07 -8.74 -14.93
C ALA A 140 16.51 -8.55 -16.40
N SER A 141 16.75 -9.64 -17.13
CA SER A 141 17.18 -9.58 -18.53
C SER A 141 16.07 -9.04 -19.43
N VAL A 142 14.81 -9.44 -19.17
CA VAL A 142 13.64 -8.97 -19.91
C VAL A 142 13.42 -7.47 -19.71
N CYS A 143 13.48 -6.98 -18.46
CA CYS A 143 13.32 -5.56 -18.17
C CYS A 143 14.44 -4.73 -18.83
N LYS A 144 15.68 -5.20 -18.73
CA LYS A 144 16.85 -4.54 -19.35
C LYS A 144 16.73 -4.45 -20.87
N ALA A 145 16.28 -5.52 -21.53
CA ALA A 145 16.11 -5.56 -22.99
C ALA A 145 15.04 -4.57 -23.49
N ASN A 146 14.06 -4.24 -22.65
CA ASN A 146 12.94 -3.36 -22.99
C ASN A 146 13.06 -1.96 -22.37
N GLY A 147 14.18 -1.64 -21.73
CA GLY A 147 14.41 -0.33 -21.09
C GLY A 147 13.42 -0.04 -19.95
N LYS A 148 13.01 -1.08 -19.20
CA LYS A 148 12.06 -0.96 -18.08
C LYS A 148 12.77 -1.09 -16.74
N ASN A 149 12.24 -0.39 -15.75
CA ASN A 149 12.71 -0.49 -14.38
C ASN A 149 12.31 -1.84 -13.78
N LEU A 150 13.30 -2.59 -13.32
CA LEU A 150 13.09 -3.93 -12.77
C LEU A 150 12.24 -3.93 -11.49
N GLN A 151 12.44 -2.96 -10.60
CA GLN A 151 11.71 -2.92 -9.33
C GLN A 151 10.24 -2.56 -9.53
N GLU A 152 9.93 -1.64 -10.45
CA GLU A 152 8.55 -1.32 -10.83
C GLU A 152 7.82 -2.55 -11.38
N VAL A 153 8.47 -3.31 -12.27
CA VAL A 153 7.90 -4.54 -12.84
C VAL A 153 7.67 -5.59 -11.75
N ILE A 154 8.65 -5.84 -10.89
CA ILE A 154 8.53 -6.80 -9.78
C ILE A 154 7.38 -6.41 -8.86
N ASN A 155 7.31 -5.13 -8.47
CA ASN A 155 6.26 -4.64 -7.60
C ASN A 155 4.87 -4.76 -8.23
N CYS A 156 4.73 -4.40 -9.51
CA CYS A 156 3.46 -4.57 -10.22
C CYS A 156 3.03 -6.04 -10.28
N LEU A 157 3.93 -6.95 -10.64
CA LEU A 157 3.63 -8.38 -10.71
C LEU A 157 3.30 -8.96 -9.32
N ASN A 158 4.05 -8.63 -8.28
CA ASN A 158 3.76 -9.07 -6.92
C ASN A 158 2.44 -8.50 -6.40
N LYS A 159 2.11 -7.25 -6.73
CA LYS A 159 0.82 -6.63 -6.40
C LYS A 159 -0.34 -7.39 -7.04
N GLU A 160 -0.33 -7.54 -8.37
CA GLU A 160 -1.37 -8.26 -9.12
C GLU A 160 -1.48 -9.72 -8.69
N TYR A 161 -0.34 -10.37 -8.43
CA TYR A 161 -0.31 -11.73 -7.88
C TYR A 161 -0.99 -11.80 -6.52
N SER A 162 -0.70 -10.86 -5.62
CA SER A 162 -1.31 -10.82 -4.29
C SER A 162 -2.81 -10.51 -4.33
N GLU A 163 -3.26 -9.70 -5.30
CA GLU A 163 -4.67 -9.38 -5.51
C GLU A 163 -5.44 -10.57 -6.06
N LYS A 164 -4.83 -11.37 -6.94
CA LYS A 164 -5.49 -12.54 -7.52
C LYS A 164 -5.33 -13.84 -6.73
N ASN A 165 -4.32 -13.94 -5.87
CA ASN A 165 -4.09 -15.11 -5.00
C ASN A 165 -4.49 -14.85 -3.54
N ILE A 166 -5.64 -14.23 -3.34
CA ILE A 166 -6.29 -14.24 -2.03
C ILE A 166 -6.71 -15.67 -1.74
N SER A 167 -6.19 -16.26 -0.66
CA SER A 167 -6.62 -17.59 -0.25
C SER A 167 -7.95 -17.45 0.49
N ILE A 168 -8.99 -18.13 0.01
CA ILE A 168 -10.33 -18.07 0.57
C ILE A 168 -10.66 -19.43 1.21
N MET A 169 -11.39 -19.42 2.32
CA MET A 169 -12.00 -20.62 2.92
C MET A 169 -13.52 -20.44 2.91
N THR A 170 -14.25 -21.45 2.44
CA THR A 170 -15.72 -21.40 2.46
C THR A 170 -16.25 -21.53 3.89
N CYS A 171 -17.47 -21.04 4.11
CA CYS A 171 -18.15 -21.15 5.40
C CYS A 171 -18.29 -22.62 5.85
N GLU A 172 -18.63 -23.52 4.93
CA GLU A 172 -18.81 -24.95 5.21
C GLU A 172 -17.48 -25.63 5.55
N GLU A 173 -16.40 -25.31 4.82
CA GLU A 173 -15.05 -25.81 5.13
C GLU A 173 -14.60 -25.37 6.52
N LEU A 174 -14.80 -24.09 6.85
CA LEU A 174 -14.46 -23.56 8.17
C LEU A 174 -15.25 -24.29 9.27
N LYS A 175 -16.55 -24.51 9.07
CA LYS A 175 -17.38 -25.21 10.05
C LYS A 175 -16.88 -26.63 10.32
N GLN A 176 -16.51 -27.37 9.27
CA GLN A 176 -15.94 -28.71 9.40
C GLN A 176 -14.63 -28.70 10.20
N LYS A 177 -13.78 -27.70 9.98
CA LYS A 177 -12.49 -27.57 10.67
C LYS A 177 -12.63 -27.18 12.15
N ILE A 178 -13.59 -26.31 12.49
CA ILE A 178 -13.86 -25.91 13.88
C ILE A 178 -14.30 -27.11 14.73
N ASP A 179 -14.92 -28.11 14.11
CA ASP A 179 -15.39 -29.34 14.76
C ASP A 179 -14.28 -30.40 14.93
N CYS A 180 -13.07 -30.16 14.40
CA CYS A 180 -11.93 -31.09 14.45
C CYS A 180 -10.90 -30.70 15.54
N ASP A 181 -9.98 -31.61 15.88
CA ASP A 181 -8.94 -31.37 16.91
C ASP A 181 -7.91 -30.29 16.50
N ASN A 182 -7.60 -30.15 15.21
CA ASN A 182 -6.65 -29.15 14.71
C ASN A 182 -7.36 -27.91 14.15
N LYS A 183 -7.98 -27.15 15.04
CA LYS A 183 -8.76 -25.95 14.68
C LYS A 183 -7.84 -24.84 14.16
N PRO A 184 -8.23 -24.12 13.08
CA PRO A 184 -7.55 -22.91 12.67
C PRO A 184 -7.70 -21.84 13.76
N VAL A 185 -6.78 -20.88 13.78
CA VAL A 185 -6.94 -19.65 14.55
C VAL A 185 -7.97 -18.77 13.85
N LEU A 186 -8.98 -18.33 14.57
CA LEU A 186 -9.99 -17.41 14.05
C LEU A 186 -9.61 -16.01 14.48
N LEU A 187 -9.32 -15.13 13.52
CA LEU A 187 -8.88 -13.76 13.76
C LEU A 187 -9.92 -12.78 13.22
N ASP A 188 -10.59 -12.08 14.13
CA ASP A 188 -11.67 -11.13 13.85
C ASP A 188 -11.06 -9.73 13.75
N ILE A 189 -11.12 -9.17 12.54
CA ILE A 189 -10.48 -7.89 12.18
C ILE A 189 -11.50 -6.74 12.14
N ARG A 190 -12.70 -6.99 12.66
CA ARG A 190 -13.81 -6.03 12.73
C ARG A 190 -13.69 -5.15 13.96
N GLU A 191 -14.46 -4.07 13.95
CA GLU A 191 -14.57 -3.19 15.10
C GLU A 191 -15.23 -3.87 16.30
N SER A 192 -14.94 -3.35 17.50
CA SER A 192 -15.49 -3.90 18.74
C SER A 192 -17.03 -3.91 18.74
N TRP A 193 -17.65 -2.84 18.22
CA TRP A 193 -19.10 -2.73 18.15
C TRP A 193 -19.73 -3.72 17.15
N GLU A 194 -19.08 -3.97 16.02
CA GLU A 194 -19.53 -5.00 15.05
C GLU A 194 -19.54 -6.39 15.70
N ARG A 195 -18.52 -6.64 16.54
CA ARG A 195 -18.33 -7.91 17.23
C ARG A 195 -19.28 -8.09 18.41
N ASP A 196 -19.76 -6.99 19.01
CA ASP A 196 -20.82 -7.00 20.02
C ASP A 196 -22.17 -7.41 19.44
N ILE A 197 -22.44 -7.09 18.16
CA ILE A 197 -23.66 -7.51 17.45
C ILE A 197 -23.64 -9.02 17.17
N SER A 198 -22.53 -9.50 16.61
CA SER A 198 -22.35 -10.92 16.28
C SER A 198 -20.87 -11.28 16.19
N LYS A 199 -20.53 -12.51 16.57
CA LYS A 199 -19.17 -13.06 16.48
C LYS A 199 -19.20 -14.57 16.27
N ILE A 200 -18.15 -15.10 15.65
CA ILE A 200 -17.90 -16.53 15.62
C ILE A 200 -17.24 -16.93 16.96
N GLU A 201 -17.86 -17.87 17.68
CA GLU A 201 -17.34 -18.29 18.98
C GLU A 201 -15.91 -18.85 18.88
N GLY A 202 -15.04 -18.40 19.79
CA GLY A 202 -13.61 -18.70 19.76
C GLY A 202 -12.76 -17.78 18.88
N SER A 203 -13.33 -16.74 18.24
CA SER A 203 -12.55 -15.74 17.52
C SER A 203 -11.77 -14.79 18.43
N HIS A 204 -10.53 -14.49 18.05
CA HIS A 204 -9.67 -13.49 18.67
C HIS A 204 -9.86 -12.15 17.96
N ILE A 205 -10.17 -11.09 18.71
CA ILE A 205 -10.21 -9.73 18.15
C ILE A 205 -8.79 -9.19 18.00
N ILE A 206 -8.51 -8.54 16.87
CA ILE A 206 -7.27 -7.80 16.64
C ILE A 206 -7.60 -6.34 16.28
N ASN A 207 -6.89 -5.41 16.92
CA ASN A 207 -7.03 -3.97 16.70
C ASN A 207 -5.65 -3.29 16.76
N SER A 208 -5.59 -1.98 16.51
CA SER A 208 -4.35 -1.20 16.55
C SER A 208 -3.59 -1.35 17.88
N GLU A 209 -4.30 -1.35 19.01
CA GLU A 209 -3.70 -1.43 20.34
C GLU A 209 -3.09 -2.80 20.69
N ASN A 210 -3.61 -3.89 20.12
CA ASN A 210 -3.27 -5.25 20.56
C ASN A 210 -2.54 -6.10 19.50
N ASN A 211 -2.36 -5.58 18.28
CA ASN A 211 -1.91 -6.38 17.14
C ASN A 211 -0.57 -7.08 17.39
N GLU A 212 0.44 -6.39 17.93
CA GLU A 212 1.76 -6.97 18.15
C GLU A 212 1.71 -8.13 19.14
N HIS A 213 0.98 -7.92 20.25
CA HIS A 213 0.81 -8.93 21.29
C HIS A 213 0.07 -10.16 20.74
N ILE A 214 -1.07 -9.98 20.08
CA ILE A 214 -1.88 -11.08 19.52
C ILE A 214 -1.07 -11.87 18.50
N LEU A 215 -0.41 -11.20 17.55
CA LEU A 215 0.37 -11.86 16.51
C LEU A 215 1.62 -12.56 17.06
N GLY A 216 2.19 -12.06 18.15
CA GLY A 216 3.29 -12.72 18.87
C GLY A 216 2.91 -14.05 19.50
N THR A 217 1.61 -14.30 19.74
CA THR A 217 1.13 -15.58 20.32
C THR A 217 0.99 -16.72 19.32
N PHE A 218 1.06 -16.44 18.01
CA PHE A 218 0.80 -17.42 16.97
C PHE A 218 2.06 -17.83 16.21
N GLU A 219 2.19 -19.11 15.91
CA GLU A 219 3.24 -19.61 15.00
C GLU A 219 2.97 -19.13 13.57
N LYS A 220 4.03 -18.73 12.85
CA LYS A 220 3.94 -18.19 11.48
C LYS A 220 3.34 -19.16 10.45
N GLY A 221 3.44 -20.46 10.69
CA GLY A 221 2.86 -21.51 9.84
C GLY A 221 1.46 -21.98 10.24
N ARG A 222 0.90 -21.45 11.34
CA ARG A 222 -0.44 -21.83 11.81
C ARG A 222 -1.49 -21.40 10.80
N GLU A 223 -2.51 -22.23 10.58
CA GLU A 223 -3.66 -21.84 9.74
C GLU A 223 -4.47 -20.77 10.47
N ILE A 224 -4.57 -19.59 9.86
CA ILE A 224 -5.34 -18.45 10.35
C ILE A 224 -6.48 -18.18 9.38
N VAL A 225 -7.69 -17.98 9.91
CA VAL A 225 -8.87 -17.57 9.14
C VAL A 225 -9.30 -16.19 9.59
N LEU A 226 -9.27 -15.25 8.65
CA LEU A 226 -9.66 -13.86 8.86
C LEU A 226 -11.17 -13.71 8.73
N ILE A 227 -11.77 -13.02 9.70
CA ILE A 227 -13.20 -12.74 9.77
C ILE A 227 -13.37 -11.22 9.67
N ASP A 228 -14.09 -10.80 8.65
CA ASP A 228 -14.60 -9.44 8.49
C ASP A 228 -16.13 -9.46 8.27
N TRP A 229 -16.71 -8.37 7.77
CA TRP A 229 -18.15 -8.29 7.49
C TRP A 229 -18.56 -9.08 6.24
N LYS A 230 -18.13 -8.65 5.04
CA LYS A 230 -18.53 -9.19 3.72
C LYS A 230 -17.33 -9.53 2.82
N GLN A 231 -16.18 -9.81 3.41
CA GLN A 231 -14.91 -10.09 2.72
C GLN A 231 -14.24 -8.88 2.05
N ASP A 232 -14.61 -7.66 2.41
CA ASP A 232 -14.05 -6.44 1.84
C ASP A 232 -12.70 -6.03 2.46
N ARG A 233 -12.48 -6.36 3.74
CA ARG A 233 -11.30 -5.92 4.52
C ARG A 233 -10.23 -7.02 4.61
N SER A 234 -10.68 -8.26 4.73
CA SER A 234 -9.84 -9.44 4.94
C SER A 234 -8.78 -9.67 3.85
N PRO A 235 -8.98 -9.37 2.55
CA PRO A 235 -7.93 -9.52 1.55
C PRO A 235 -6.70 -8.66 1.79
N SER A 236 -6.90 -7.40 2.18
CA SER A 236 -5.81 -6.46 2.48
C SER A 236 -5.09 -6.86 3.76
N PHE A 237 -5.83 -7.28 4.78
CA PHE A 237 -5.27 -7.81 6.03
C PHE A 237 -4.43 -9.07 5.78
N GLN A 238 -4.89 -9.98 4.93
CA GLN A 238 -4.14 -11.18 4.53
C GLN A 238 -2.78 -10.82 3.93
N LYS A 239 -2.73 -9.80 3.07
CA LYS A 239 -1.45 -9.33 2.49
C LYS A 239 -0.50 -8.84 3.58
N TRP A 240 -0.99 -8.01 4.49
CA TRP A 240 -0.18 -7.46 5.58
C TRP A 240 0.38 -8.55 6.51
N LEU A 241 -0.43 -9.55 6.88
CA LEU A 241 0.07 -10.70 7.65
C LEU A 241 1.12 -11.51 6.88
N THR A 242 0.94 -11.66 5.57
CA THR A 242 1.91 -12.35 4.70
C THR A 242 3.26 -11.65 4.73
N GLN A 243 3.28 -10.32 4.68
CA GLN A 243 4.50 -9.50 4.82
C GLN A 243 5.15 -9.62 6.21
N LYS A 244 4.38 -9.89 7.26
CA LYS A 244 4.90 -10.23 8.59
C LYS A 244 5.33 -11.70 8.73
N GLY A 245 5.42 -12.43 7.61
CA GLY A 245 5.93 -13.80 7.52
C GLY A 245 4.92 -14.90 7.84
N PHE A 246 3.62 -14.59 8.00
CA PHE A 246 2.60 -15.63 8.16
C PHE A 246 2.30 -16.29 6.81
N THR A 247 2.28 -17.63 6.76
CA THR A 247 2.29 -18.36 5.48
C THR A 247 1.00 -19.11 5.16
N ASN A 248 0.08 -19.24 6.12
CA ASN A 248 -1.17 -20.00 5.94
C ASN A 248 -2.38 -19.21 6.43
N ILE A 249 -2.68 -18.12 5.73
CA ILE A 249 -3.78 -17.20 6.03
C ILE A 249 -4.87 -17.39 4.99
N LYS A 250 -6.13 -17.43 5.42
CA LYS A 250 -7.30 -17.49 4.54
C LYS A 250 -8.35 -16.46 4.94
N CYS A 251 -9.00 -15.85 3.96
CA CYS A 251 -10.18 -15.02 4.18
C CYS A 251 -11.43 -15.90 4.25
N LEU A 252 -12.32 -15.65 5.21
CA LEU A 252 -13.62 -16.29 5.24
C LEU A 252 -14.48 -15.78 4.07
N GLU A 253 -14.94 -16.69 3.22
CA GLU A 253 -15.81 -16.37 2.08
C GLU A 253 -17.06 -15.61 2.55
N GLY A 254 -17.26 -14.40 2.01
CA GLY A 254 -18.41 -13.55 2.33
C GLY A 254 -18.49 -13.08 3.80
N GLY A 255 -17.39 -13.22 4.56
CA GLY A 255 -17.28 -12.75 5.94
C GLY A 255 -18.32 -13.35 6.90
N ILE A 256 -18.55 -12.64 8.01
CA ILE A 256 -19.52 -13.06 9.03
C ILE A 256 -20.97 -12.95 8.53
N ASP A 257 -21.24 -12.10 7.52
CA ASP A 257 -22.60 -11.98 6.95
C ASP A 257 -23.02 -13.29 6.29
N LEU A 258 -22.17 -13.83 5.40
CA LEU A 258 -22.45 -15.11 4.74
C LEU A 258 -22.42 -16.28 5.73
N TRP A 259 -21.54 -16.24 6.73
CA TRP A 259 -21.51 -17.24 7.81
C TRP A 259 -22.82 -17.27 8.59
N SER A 260 -23.36 -16.09 8.94
CA SER A 260 -24.62 -15.96 9.67
C SER A 260 -25.81 -16.39 8.80
N GLU A 261 -25.72 -16.23 7.48
CA GLU A 261 -26.74 -16.71 6.55
C GLU A 261 -26.74 -18.24 6.39
N LYS A 262 -25.56 -18.86 6.28
CA LYS A 262 -25.43 -20.27 5.89
C LYS A 262 -25.19 -21.25 7.04
N ILE A 263 -24.44 -20.84 8.07
CA ILE A 263 -23.90 -21.75 9.08
C ILE A 263 -24.55 -21.55 10.44
N ASP A 264 -24.55 -20.33 10.97
CA ASP A 264 -25.18 -20.02 12.27
C ASP A 264 -26.25 -18.94 12.11
N THR A 265 -27.43 -19.36 11.66
CA THR A 265 -28.61 -18.52 11.40
C THR A 265 -29.24 -17.87 12.63
N ARG A 266 -28.65 -18.11 13.82
CA ARG A 266 -29.05 -17.47 15.08
C ARG A 266 -28.27 -16.18 15.33
N LEU A 267 -27.15 -15.97 14.63
CA LEU A 267 -26.36 -14.75 14.75
C LEU A 267 -27.10 -13.57 14.11
N ASN A 268 -27.01 -12.41 14.75
CA ASN A 268 -27.56 -11.18 14.21
C ASN A 268 -26.77 -10.75 12.97
N ARG A 269 -27.49 -10.32 11.93
CA ARG A 269 -26.94 -9.64 10.77
C ARG A 269 -27.13 -8.14 10.91
N TYR A 270 -26.22 -7.38 10.32
CA TYR A 270 -26.24 -5.92 10.31
C TYR A 270 -25.72 -5.42 8.97
N ASP A 271 -26.09 -4.18 8.64
CA ASP A 271 -25.56 -3.44 7.51
C ASP A 271 -24.83 -2.20 8.01
N ILE A 272 -23.75 -1.84 7.30
CA ILE A 272 -22.97 -0.62 7.53
C ILE A 272 -23.30 0.32 6.37
N ASP A 273 -23.62 1.57 6.67
CA ASP A 273 -23.87 2.57 5.64
C ASP A 273 -22.53 2.90 4.93
N GLU A 274 -22.55 2.99 3.60
CA GLU A 274 -21.32 3.18 2.78
C GLU A 274 -20.55 4.48 3.12
N ASP A 275 -21.20 5.44 3.79
CA ASP A 275 -20.62 6.73 4.20
C ASP A 275 -19.80 6.66 5.51
N ASP A 276 -19.81 5.53 6.24
CA ASP A 276 -19.18 5.42 7.58
C ASP A 276 -17.64 5.22 7.58
N GLY A 277 -16.97 5.38 6.43
CA GLY A 277 -15.55 5.73 6.34
C GLY A 277 -14.49 4.72 6.83
N TYR A 278 -14.86 3.60 7.45
CA TYR A 278 -13.90 2.68 8.09
C TYR A 278 -12.97 1.97 7.11
N ARG A 279 -11.65 2.08 7.35
CA ARG A 279 -10.60 1.46 6.55
C ARG A 279 -9.70 0.61 7.45
N TYR A 280 -9.30 -0.58 6.98
CA TYR A 280 -8.37 -1.44 7.73
C TYR A 280 -7.03 -0.75 8.08
N GLU A 281 -6.68 0.31 7.34
CA GLU A 281 -5.57 1.22 7.62
C GLU A 281 -5.55 1.68 9.10
N ASP A 282 -6.72 1.79 9.75
CA ASP A 282 -6.85 2.19 11.16
C ASP A 282 -6.32 1.16 12.17
N ILE A 283 -6.19 -0.12 11.78
CA ILE A 283 -5.55 -1.16 12.61
C ILE A 283 -4.02 -1.12 12.47
N LEU A 284 -3.50 -0.50 11.40
CA LEU A 284 -2.09 -0.50 11.04
C LEU A 284 -1.32 0.74 11.50
N ASP A 285 -2.01 1.85 11.73
CA ASP A 285 -1.37 3.11 12.07
C ASP A 285 -0.88 3.14 13.53
N GLU A 286 0.44 2.99 13.68
CA GLU A 286 1.17 3.49 14.86
C GLU A 286 1.20 5.02 14.78
N GLU A 287 0.37 5.67 15.59
CA GLU A 287 0.37 7.11 15.85
C GLU A 287 0.30 8.04 14.61
N SER A 288 -0.92 8.31 14.15
CA SER A 288 -1.25 9.69 13.75
C SER A 288 -2.46 10.13 14.57
N GLY A 289 -2.30 11.25 15.28
CA GLY A 289 -3.26 11.72 16.28
C GLY A 289 -4.68 11.79 15.74
N HIS A 290 -5.57 11.00 16.33
CA HIS A 290 -6.99 11.26 16.26
C HIS A 290 -7.24 12.63 16.90
N ASP A 291 -7.52 13.63 16.08
CA ASP A 291 -8.22 14.83 16.54
C ASP A 291 -9.59 14.36 17.03
N ASP A 292 -9.79 14.45 18.34
CA ASP A 292 -11.08 14.33 18.99
C ASP A 292 -12.04 15.37 18.38
N HIS A 293 -12.85 14.98 17.40
CA HIS A 293 -13.98 15.79 17.00
C HIS A 293 -15.09 15.67 18.05
N GLU A 294 -15.04 16.63 18.98
CA GLU A 294 -16.09 16.99 19.92
C GLU A 294 -17.48 17.07 19.26
N GLY A 295 -18.45 16.38 19.87
CA GLY A 295 -19.78 16.91 20.18
C GLY A 295 -20.69 17.30 19.01
N HIS A 296 -21.58 16.38 18.61
CA HIS A 296 -22.88 16.77 18.09
C HIS A 296 -23.97 16.52 19.14
N ASP A 297 -24.23 17.54 19.96
CA ASP A 297 -25.50 17.74 20.62
C ASP A 297 -26.60 17.90 19.55
N HIS A 298 -27.58 16.99 19.56
CA HIS A 298 -28.82 17.17 18.81
C HIS A 298 -29.78 18.07 19.61
N PRO A 299 -30.37 19.11 18.99
CA PRO A 299 -31.43 19.92 19.60
C PRO A 299 -32.78 19.19 19.71
#